data_AF-A0A378NAD4-F1
#
_entry.id   AF-A0A378NAD4-F1
#
_cell.length_a   1.000
_cell.length_b   1.000
_cell.length_c   1.000
_cell.angle_alpha   90.00
_cell.angle_beta   90.00
_cell.angle_gamma   90.00
#
_symmetry.space_group_name_H-M   'P 1'
#
loop_
_entity.id
_entity.type
_entity.pdbx_description
1 polymer ?
#
loop_
_entity_poly.entity_id
_entity_poly.type
_entity_poly.pdbx_seq_one_letter_code
_entity_poly.pdbx_strand_id
1 'polypeptide(L)'
;MRQNPYANGLIERVKASKLTERAAELQTLDFLKRWVPKGASPICGNSIAQDKRFLYKYMPDLADYFHYRHLDVSTLKELARRWKPEILDKFSKGNTHLALDDIRESINELKFYREHFIQLDQK
;
A
#
# COMPACT_ATOMS: atom_id res chain seq x y z
N MET A 1 -16.19 6.36 -18.70
CA MET A 1 -15.15 5.76 -19.57
C MET A 1 -14.14 5.05 -18.69
N ARG A 2 -13.97 3.72 -18.81
CA ARG A 2 -12.91 3.01 -18.07
C ARG A 2 -11.59 3.36 -18.75
N GLN A 3 -10.69 4.05 -18.04
CA GLN A 3 -9.32 4.26 -18.54
C GLN A 3 -8.65 2.90 -18.73
N ASN A 4 -7.88 2.76 -19.80
CA ASN A 4 -7.13 1.56 -20.08
C ASN A 4 -6.01 1.42 -19.02
N PRO A 5 -6.03 0.40 -18.12
CA PRO A 5 -5.02 0.25 -17.07
C PRO A 5 -3.60 0.04 -17.62
N TYR A 6 -3.47 -0.24 -18.92
CA TYR A 6 -2.21 -0.44 -19.62
C TYR A 6 -1.58 0.86 -20.16
N ALA A 7 -2.21 2.02 -19.97
CA ALA A 7 -1.75 3.30 -20.50
C ALA A 7 -0.56 3.94 -19.73
N ASN A 8 -0.17 3.38 -18.58
CA ASN A 8 0.90 3.91 -17.73
C ASN A 8 2.33 3.44 -18.13
N GLY A 9 2.47 2.72 -19.25
CA GLY A 9 3.75 2.22 -19.74
C GLY A 9 4.34 1.05 -18.95
N LEU A 10 3.58 0.44 -18.03
CA LEU A 10 4.07 -0.68 -17.21
C LEU A 10 4.47 -1.89 -18.06
N ILE A 11 3.68 -2.25 -19.08
CA ILE A 11 3.96 -3.42 -19.94
C ILE A 11 5.34 -3.29 -20.60
N GLU A 12 5.64 -2.13 -21.17
CA GLU A 12 6.92 -1.90 -21.85
C GLU A 12 8.09 -1.90 -20.87
N ARG A 13 7.91 -1.36 -19.67
CA ARG A 13 8.91 -1.44 -18.58
C ARG A 13 9.15 -2.87 -18.13
N VAL A 14 8.12 -3.71 -18.06
CA VAL A 14 8.26 -5.14 -17.71
C VAL A 14 9.02 -5.89 -18.80
N LYS A 15 8.69 -5.69 -20.07
CA LYS A 15 9.42 -6.29 -21.20
C LYS A 15 10.90 -5.90 -21.24
N ALA A 16 11.21 -4.64 -20.90
CA ALA A 16 12.57 -4.13 -20.86
C ALA A 16 13.34 -4.51 -19.58
N SER A 17 12.65 -4.98 -18.53
CA SER A 17 13.25 -5.28 -17.24
C SER A 17 14.17 -6.49 -17.32
N LYS A 18 15.32 -6.38 -16.67
CA LYS A 18 16.27 -7.49 -16.46
C LYS A 18 16.20 -8.06 -15.04
N LEU A 19 15.31 -7.52 -14.20
CA LEU A 19 15.15 -7.97 -12.82
C LEU A 19 14.30 -9.22 -12.76
N THR A 20 14.81 -10.23 -12.05
CA THR A 20 14.02 -11.40 -11.65
C THR A 20 13.23 -11.09 -10.38
N GLU A 21 12.21 -11.90 -10.10
CA GLU A 21 11.42 -11.79 -8.86
C GLU A 21 12.32 -11.86 -7.62
N ARG A 22 13.28 -12.81 -7.58
CA ARG A 22 14.24 -12.94 -6.47
C ARG A 22 15.16 -11.73 -6.34
N ALA A 23 15.63 -11.16 -7.45
CA ALA A 23 16.47 -9.97 -7.40
C ALA A 23 15.70 -8.76 -6.85
N ALA A 24 14.43 -8.60 -7.24
CA ALA A 24 13.55 -7.55 -6.72
C ALA A 24 13.25 -7.73 -5.23
N GLU A 25 13.01 -8.97 -4.79
CA GLU A 25 12.80 -9.31 -3.38
C GLU A 25 14.00 -8.92 -2.51
N LEU A 26 15.21 -9.35 -2.90
CA LEU A 26 16.43 -9.08 -2.14
C LEU A 26 16.74 -7.58 -2.05
N GLN A 27 16.61 -6.85 -3.17
CA GLN A 27 16.81 -5.40 -3.16
C GLN A 27 15.80 -4.68 -2.25
N THR A 28 14.55 -5.16 -2.21
CA THR A 28 13.51 -4.61 -1.33
C THR A 28 13.84 -4.89 0.14
N LEU A 29 14.25 -6.12 0.47
CA LEU A 29 14.68 -6.48 1.82
C LEU A 29 15.87 -5.65 2.29
N ASP A 30 16.88 -5.46 1.45
CA ASP A 30 18.06 -4.67 1.79
C ASP A 30 17.75 -3.18 1.95
N PHE A 31 16.75 -2.67 1.22
CA PHE A 31 16.19 -1.36 1.53
C PHE A 31 15.55 -1.33 2.91
N LEU A 32 14.63 -2.26 3.22
CA LEU A 32 13.86 -2.26 4.47
C LEU A 32 14.72 -2.44 5.73
N LYS A 33 15.74 -3.31 5.67
CA LYS A 33 16.67 -3.58 6.79
C LYS A 33 17.38 -2.35 7.31
N ARG A 34 17.53 -1.30 6.50
CA ARG A 34 18.16 -0.04 6.92
C ARG A 34 17.24 0.82 7.80
N TRP A 35 15.94 0.56 7.79
CA TRP A 35 14.93 1.42 8.41
C TRP A 35 14.15 0.74 9.53
N VAL A 36 13.83 -0.54 9.39
CA VAL A 36 12.93 -1.25 10.30
C VAL A 36 13.44 -2.67 10.56
N PRO A 37 13.51 -3.13 11.83
CA PRO A 37 13.84 -4.52 12.15
C PRO A 37 12.80 -5.51 11.60
N LYS A 38 13.23 -6.75 11.35
CA LYS A 38 12.33 -7.85 10.97
C LYS A 38 11.22 -8.03 12.02
N GLY A 39 9.99 -8.22 11.55
CA GLY A 39 8.83 -8.50 12.40
C GLY A 39 8.29 -7.30 13.18
N ALA A 40 8.87 -6.10 13.04
CA ALA A 40 8.44 -4.92 13.78
C ALA A 40 7.22 -4.22 13.15
N SER A 41 7.23 -4.03 11.82
CA SER A 41 6.13 -3.34 11.13
C SER A 41 5.10 -4.33 10.57
N PRO A 42 3.78 -4.10 10.71
CA PRO A 42 2.79 -4.75 9.86
C PRO A 42 3.00 -4.35 8.39
N ILE A 43 2.42 -5.10 7.47
CA ILE A 43 2.30 -4.65 6.08
C ILE A 43 1.18 -3.59 6.00
N CYS A 44 1.44 -2.49 5.30
CA CYS A 44 0.58 -1.31 5.26
C CYS A 44 0.19 -0.96 3.83
N GLY A 45 -1.08 -0.57 3.61
CA GLY A 45 -1.56 -0.11 2.30
C GLY A 45 -3.08 -0.13 2.18
N ASN A 46 -3.60 0.02 0.97
CA ASN A 46 -5.02 -0.19 0.67
C ASN A 46 -5.25 -1.60 0.15
N SER A 47 -6.22 -2.32 0.72
CA SER A 47 -6.53 -3.71 0.32
C SER A 47 -5.29 -4.62 0.37
N ILE A 48 -4.38 -4.33 1.31
CA ILE A 48 -3.00 -4.82 1.35
C ILE A 48 -2.89 -6.34 1.56
N ALA A 49 -3.96 -6.97 2.04
CA ALA A 49 -4.05 -8.41 2.13
C ALA A 49 -3.90 -9.08 0.75
N GLN A 50 -4.35 -8.42 -0.32
CA GLN A 50 -4.21 -8.94 -1.68
C GLN A 50 -2.74 -8.96 -2.11
N ASP A 51 -2.00 -7.87 -1.91
CA ASP A 51 -0.57 -7.80 -2.18
C ASP A 51 0.20 -8.83 -1.33
N LYS A 52 -0.14 -8.96 -0.04
CA LYS A 52 0.51 -9.95 0.84
C LYS A 52 0.36 -11.39 0.32
N ARG A 53 -0.77 -11.73 -0.31
CA ARG A 53 -0.96 -13.06 -0.95
C ARG A 53 0.00 -13.29 -2.10
N PHE A 54 0.31 -12.26 -2.89
CA PHE A 54 1.33 -12.36 -3.93
C PHE A 54 2.71 -12.52 -3.32
N LEU A 55 3.04 -11.74 -2.29
CA LEU A 55 4.32 -11.87 -1.60
C LEU A 55 4.52 -13.29 -1.05
N TYR A 56 3.52 -13.89 -0.39
CA TYR A 56 3.66 -15.26 0.11
C TYR A 56 4.03 -16.29 -0.97
N LYS A 57 3.59 -16.08 -2.21
CA LYS A 57 3.85 -17.02 -3.31
C LYS A 57 5.16 -16.73 -4.04
N TYR A 58 5.47 -15.46 -4.29
CA TYR A 58 6.55 -15.05 -5.19
C TYR A 58 7.75 -14.41 -4.48
N MET A 59 7.56 -13.92 -3.26
CA MET A 59 8.57 -13.24 -2.43
C MET A 59 8.41 -13.60 -0.94
N PRO A 60 8.59 -14.89 -0.57
CA PRO A 60 8.29 -15.40 0.77
C PRO A 60 9.19 -14.81 1.87
N ASP A 61 10.46 -14.50 1.58
CA ASP A 61 11.37 -13.91 2.58
C ASP A 61 10.96 -12.46 2.89
N LEU A 62 10.46 -11.73 1.87
CA LEU A 62 9.89 -10.41 2.07
C LEU A 62 8.56 -10.47 2.83
N ALA A 63 7.70 -11.46 2.55
CA ALA A 63 6.45 -11.65 3.29
C ALA A 63 6.71 -11.92 4.79
N ASP A 64 7.70 -12.76 5.09
CA ASP A 64 8.15 -13.11 6.45
C ASP A 64 8.89 -11.96 7.16
N TYR A 65 9.34 -10.94 6.42
CA TYR A 65 9.97 -9.77 7.02
C TYR A 65 8.99 -8.90 7.81
N PHE A 66 7.71 -8.88 7.39
CA PHE A 66 6.67 -8.11 8.05
C PHE A 66 6.09 -8.84 9.26
N HIS A 67 5.56 -8.07 10.22
CA HIS A 67 4.73 -8.60 11.30
C HIS A 67 3.44 -9.26 10.74
N TYR A 68 2.84 -10.17 11.51
CA TYR A 68 1.65 -10.93 11.06
C TYR A 68 0.43 -10.03 10.80
N ARG A 69 0.32 -8.90 11.52
CA ARG A 69 -0.79 -7.95 11.42
C ARG A 69 -0.81 -7.20 10.08
N HIS A 70 -1.98 -6.66 9.75
CA HIS A 70 -2.20 -5.79 8.61
C HIS A 70 -2.65 -4.41 9.10
N LEU A 71 -2.13 -3.36 8.49
CA LEU A 71 -2.65 -2.01 8.63
C LEU A 71 -3.28 -1.62 7.28
N ASP A 72 -4.57 -1.92 7.13
CA ASP A 72 -5.29 -1.74 5.89
C ASP A 72 -6.15 -0.46 5.93
N VAL A 73 -5.74 0.54 5.15
CA VAL A 73 -6.40 1.86 5.07
C VAL A 73 -7.82 1.72 4.50
N SER A 74 -8.08 0.72 3.65
CA SER A 74 -9.42 0.45 3.12
C SER A 74 -10.42 0.08 4.22
N THR A 75 -9.96 -0.45 5.36
CA THR A 75 -10.81 -0.69 6.52
C THR A 75 -11.40 0.61 7.04
N LEU A 76 -10.57 1.65 7.23
CA LEU A 76 -11.06 2.97 7.67
C LEU A 76 -11.98 3.60 6.64
N LYS A 77 -11.69 3.46 5.35
CA LYS A 77 -12.58 3.92 4.28
C LYS A 77 -13.96 3.29 4.36
N GLU A 78 -14.02 1.97 4.53
CA GLU A 78 -15.30 1.25 4.61
C GLU A 78 -16.07 1.58 5.90
N LEU A 79 -15.37 1.81 7.02
CA LEU A 79 -15.98 2.28 8.27
C LEU A 79 -16.51 3.71 8.12
N ALA A 80 -15.71 4.64 7.60
CA ALA A 80 -16.11 6.01 7.33
C ALA A 80 -17.34 6.08 6.42
N ARG A 81 -17.38 5.26 5.37
CA ARG A 81 -18.55 5.16 4.47
C ARG A 81 -19.86 4.81 5.17
N ARG A 82 -19.80 4.04 6.27
CA ARG A 82 -20.98 3.57 7.00
C ARG A 82 -21.32 4.46 8.19
N TRP A 83 -20.31 5.01 8.86
CA TRP A 83 -20.47 5.68 10.14
C TRP A 83 -20.35 7.20 10.05
N LYS A 84 -19.68 7.72 9.01
CA LYS A 84 -19.43 9.14 8.81
C LYS A 84 -19.27 9.49 7.32
N PRO A 85 -20.29 9.19 6.47
CA PRO A 85 -20.16 9.29 5.02
C PRO A 85 -19.77 10.69 4.52
N GLU A 86 -20.12 11.74 5.25
CA GLU A 86 -19.88 13.14 4.88
C GLU A 86 -18.40 13.55 4.78
N ILE A 87 -17.47 12.74 5.30
CA ILE A 87 -16.04 13.02 5.14
C ILE A 87 -15.48 12.47 3.82
N LEU A 88 -16.16 11.54 3.16
CA LEU A 88 -15.63 10.88 1.95
C LEU A 88 -15.49 11.85 0.78
N ASP A 89 -16.41 12.81 0.65
CA ASP A 89 -16.38 13.81 -0.42
C ASP A 89 -15.19 14.78 -0.29
N LYS A 90 -14.53 14.82 0.88
CA LYS A 90 -13.39 15.69 1.16
C LYS A 90 -12.05 15.08 0.76
N PHE A 91 -12.02 13.81 0.35
CA PHE A 91 -10.82 13.12 -0.07
C PHE A 91 -10.96 12.59 -1.49
N SER A 92 -10.11 13.07 -2.41
CA SER A 92 -10.03 12.56 -3.79
C SER A 92 -8.66 11.94 -4.06
N LYS A 93 -8.66 10.85 -4.84
CA LYS A 93 -7.45 10.18 -5.31
C LYS A 93 -7.06 10.68 -6.69
N GLY A 94 -5.77 10.96 -6.88
CA GLY A 94 -5.18 11.29 -8.18
C GLY A 94 -4.79 9.99 -8.89
N ASN A 95 -5.77 9.27 -9.43
CA ASN A 95 -5.63 7.96 -10.10
C ASN A 95 -4.54 7.92 -11.21
N THR A 96 -3.27 7.81 -10.82
CA THR A 96 -2.10 7.77 -11.71
C THR A 96 -1.60 6.35 -11.95
N HIS A 97 -2.05 5.38 -11.15
CA HIS A 97 -1.80 3.94 -11.29
C HIS A 97 -0.30 3.56 -11.34
N LEU A 98 0.57 4.31 -10.67
CA LEU A 98 1.98 3.97 -10.47
C LEU A 98 2.18 3.56 -9.01
N ALA A 99 2.92 2.47 -8.77
CA ALA A 99 3.06 1.88 -7.44
C ALA A 99 3.53 2.86 -6.35
N LEU A 100 4.49 3.75 -6.66
CA LEU A 100 4.99 4.73 -5.70
C LEU A 100 3.96 5.82 -5.39
N ASP A 101 3.19 6.23 -6.39
CA ASP A 101 2.15 7.23 -6.23
C ASP A 101 0.98 6.65 -5.46
N ASP A 102 0.58 5.41 -5.76
CA ASP A 102 -0.43 4.67 -4.99
C ASP A 102 -0.04 4.53 -3.50
N ILE A 103 1.24 4.26 -3.18
CA ILE A 103 1.72 4.23 -1.78
C ILE A 103 1.60 5.61 -1.11
N ARG A 104 2.01 6.68 -1.82
CA ARG A 104 1.91 8.05 -1.29
C ARG A 104 0.44 8.44 -1.06
N GLU A 105 -0.45 8.03 -1.95
CA GLU A 105 -1.88 8.21 -1.78
C GLU A 105 -2.43 7.44 -0.58
N SER A 106 -2.05 6.18 -0.37
CA SER A 106 -2.44 5.41 0.82
C SER A 106 -2.01 6.11 2.12
N ILE A 107 -0.79 6.68 2.15
CA ILE A 107 -0.28 7.44 3.30
C ILE A 107 -1.12 8.70 3.53
N ASN A 108 -1.43 9.44 2.48
CA ASN A 108 -2.24 10.66 2.58
C ASN A 108 -3.69 10.35 2.97
N GLU A 109 -4.26 9.26 2.47
CA GLU A 109 -5.59 8.78 2.86
C GLU A 109 -5.62 8.42 4.35
N LEU A 110 -4.60 7.72 4.86
CA LEU A 110 -4.52 7.40 6.29
C LEU A 110 -4.36 8.66 7.16
N LYS A 111 -3.56 9.65 6.71
CA LYS A 111 -3.46 10.95 7.39
C LYS A 111 -4.81 11.66 7.45
N PHE A 112 -5.57 11.66 6.36
CA PHE A 112 -6.91 12.23 6.30
C PHE A 112 -7.86 11.57 7.32
N TYR A 113 -7.91 10.23 7.38
CA TYR A 113 -8.74 9.57 8.38
C TYR A 113 -8.26 9.82 9.81
N ARG A 114 -6.94 9.95 10.03
CA ARG A 114 -6.39 10.31 11.33
C ARG A 114 -6.90 11.67 11.82
N GLU A 115 -7.06 12.63 10.91
CA GLU A 115 -7.50 13.99 11.24
C GLU A 115 -9.02 14.11 11.36
N HIS A 116 -9.78 13.45 10.49
CA HIS A 116 -11.22 13.70 10.36
C HIS A 116 -12.13 12.57 10.88
N PHE A 117 -11.58 11.39 11.15
CA PHE A 117 -12.34 10.20 11.54
C PHE A 117 -11.93 9.61 12.89
N ILE A 118 -10.64 9.65 13.24
CA ILE A 118 -10.13 9.11 14.50
C ILE A 118 -10.06 10.23 15.55
N GLN A 119 -10.75 10.04 16.68
CA GLN A 119 -10.58 10.91 17.83
C GLN A 119 -9.31 10.50 18.59
N LEU A 120 -8.27 11.32 18.48
CA LEU A 120 -7.04 11.17 19.25
C LEU A 120 -7.06 12.18 20.39
N ASP A 121 -6.86 11.71 21.62
CA ASP A 121 -6.57 12.60 22.73
C ASP A 121 -5.23 13.29 22.44
N GLN A 122 -5.20 14.62 22.54
CA GLN A 122 -3.94 15.34 22.49
C GLN A 122 -3.16 15.02 23.76
N LYS A 123 -2.05 14.28 23.60
CA LYS A 123 -1.02 14.16 24.62
C LYS A 123 -0.04 15.31 24.52
#